data_AF-A0A914ZGB7-F1
#
_entry.id   AF-A0A914ZGB7-F1
#
_cell.length_a   1.000
_cell.length_b   1.000
_cell.length_c   1.000
_cell.angle_alpha   90.00
_cell.angle_beta   90.00
_cell.angle_gamma   90.00
#
_symmetry.space_group_name_H-M   'P 1'
#
loop_
_entity.id
_entity.type
_entity.pdbx_description
1 polymer ?
#
loop_
_entity_poly.entity_id
_entity_poly.type
_entity_poly.pdbx_seq_one_letter_code
_entity_poly.pdbx_strand_id
1 'polypeptide(L)'
;MDRLNADMVYAEDISPDQCLFVLKDGIDFVETRISKIEIVKEKGIYAPMTHNGNLVANKIFASCFNIINNSNMQLSLSQNLRDFANSAWAKLWMNESSNDVTEIELIPGLQILVDLLKLILPYKM
;
A
#
# COMPACT_ATOMS: atom_id res chain seq x y z
N MET A 1 9.42 -23.13 13.38
CA MET A 1 8.07 -22.57 13.62
C MET A 1 7.18 -23.15 12.51
N ASP A 2 7.16 -24.49 12.36
CA ASP A 2 6.80 -25.15 11.10
C ASP A 2 5.48 -25.93 11.21
N ARG A 3 4.52 -25.41 12.01
CA ARG A 3 3.27 -26.13 12.31
C ARG A 3 2.01 -25.52 11.68
N LEU A 4 2.14 -24.40 10.97
CA LEU A 4 1.04 -23.78 10.21
C LEU A 4 1.34 -23.92 8.73
N ASN A 5 1.32 -25.15 8.21
CA ASN A 5 1.40 -25.41 6.78
C ASN A 5 -0.02 -25.37 6.20
N ALA A 6 -0.59 -24.17 6.15
CA ALA A 6 -1.93 -23.92 5.67
C ALA A 6 -1.88 -23.02 4.44
N ASP A 7 -2.63 -23.41 3.40
CA ASP A 7 -2.78 -22.59 2.21
C ASP A 7 -3.48 -21.28 2.60
N MET A 8 -2.84 -20.15 2.26
CA MET A 8 -3.44 -18.84 2.47
C MET A 8 -4.55 -18.63 1.46
N VAL A 9 -5.76 -18.34 1.95
CA VAL A 9 -6.94 -18.07 1.13
C VAL A 9 -7.29 -16.59 1.22
N TYR A 10 -7.75 -15.99 0.12
CA TYR A 10 -8.24 -14.62 0.14
C TYR A 10 -9.47 -14.48 1.03
N ALA A 11 -9.57 -13.35 1.73
CA ALA A 11 -10.71 -13.07 2.59
C ALA A 11 -12.04 -12.99 1.82
N GLU A 12 -12.01 -12.72 0.52
CA GLU A 12 -13.19 -12.70 -0.36
C GLU A 12 -13.69 -14.10 -0.76
N ASP A 13 -12.82 -15.10 -0.75
CA ASP A 13 -13.14 -16.48 -1.16
C ASP A 13 -13.54 -17.37 0.02
N ILE A 14 -13.55 -16.83 1.24
CA ILE A 14 -13.77 -17.61 2.45
C ILE A 14 -15.25 -17.91 2.67
N SER A 15 -15.55 -19.13 3.12
CA SER A 15 -16.93 -19.61 3.35
C SER A 15 -17.16 -20.00 4.82
N PRO A 16 -18.40 -19.90 5.36
CA PRO A 16 -18.69 -20.20 6.77
C PRO A 16 -18.43 -21.65 7.20
N ASP A 17 -18.29 -22.58 6.27
CA ASP A 17 -17.94 -23.98 6.52
C ASP A 17 -16.42 -24.19 6.73
N GLN A 18 -15.60 -23.18 6.45
CA GLN A 18 -14.15 -23.22 6.60
C GLN A 18 -13.68 -22.82 8.01
N CYS A 19 -12.43 -23.19 8.31
CA CYS A 19 -11.77 -22.93 9.59
C CYS A 19 -10.67 -21.88 9.44
N LEU A 20 -10.46 -21.09 10.50
CA LEU A 20 -9.36 -20.15 10.67
C LEU A 20 -8.47 -20.56 11.83
N PHE A 21 -7.19 -20.20 11.79
CA PHE A 21 -6.29 -20.40 12.91
C PHE A 21 -6.41 -19.25 13.92
N VAL A 22 -6.87 -19.59 15.12
CA VAL A 22 -7.07 -18.66 16.23
C VAL A 22 -6.07 -18.96 17.34
N LEU A 23 -5.38 -17.93 17.81
CA LEU A 23 -4.45 -17.98 18.94
C LEU A 23 -5.23 -18.11 20.26
N LYS A 24 -5.09 -19.25 20.93
CA LYS A 24 -5.57 -19.50 22.29
C LYS A 24 -4.43 -19.36 23.29
N ASP A 25 -4.76 -18.77 24.43
CA ASP A 25 -3.89 -18.61 25.60
C ASP A 25 -2.52 -17.96 25.30
N GLY A 26 -2.39 -17.26 24.17
CA GLY A 26 -1.19 -16.55 23.74
C GLY A 26 -0.07 -17.45 23.21
N ILE A 27 -0.29 -18.76 23.13
CA ILE A 27 0.78 -19.73 22.85
C ILE A 27 0.40 -20.65 21.68
N ASP A 28 -0.84 -21.14 21.65
CA ASP A 28 -1.24 -22.21 20.72
C ASP A 28 -2.24 -21.72 19.67
N PHE A 29 -2.07 -22.17 18.43
CA PHE A 29 -3.05 -21.96 17.37
C PHE A 29 -4.00 -23.15 17.29
N VAL A 30 -5.29 -22.86 17.24
CA VAL A 30 -6.33 -23.87 17.03
C VAL A 30 -7.20 -23.49 15.84
N GLU A 31 -7.62 -24.49 15.08
CA GLU A 31 -8.62 -24.29 14.03
C GLU A 31 -9.99 -24.01 14.64
N THR A 32 -10.62 -22.93 14.19
CA THR A 32 -11.94 -22.51 14.63
C THR A 32 -12.81 -22.23 13.41
N ARG A 33 -13.98 -22.87 13.35
CA ARG A 33 -14.94 -22.65 12.26
C ARG A 33 -15.48 -21.23 12.27
N ILE A 34 -15.63 -20.64 11.09
CA ILE A 34 -16.25 -19.34 10.90
C ILE A 34 -17.74 -19.42 11.24
N SER A 35 -18.22 -18.51 12.10
CA SER A 35 -19.64 -18.47 12.45
C SER A 35 -20.44 -17.50 11.57
N LYS A 36 -19.81 -16.42 11.12
CA LYS A 36 -20.45 -15.34 10.37
C LYS A 36 -19.41 -14.57 9.57
N ILE A 37 -19.82 -14.10 8.38
CA ILE A 37 -19.04 -13.21 7.52
C ILE A 37 -19.87 -11.95 7.31
N GLU A 38 -19.25 -10.78 7.47
CA GLU A 38 -19.87 -9.47 7.27
C GLU A 38 -18.93 -8.55 6.50
N ILE A 39 -19.49 -7.72 5.62
CA ILE A 39 -18.76 -6.68 4.90
C ILE A 39 -19.07 -5.34 5.57
N VAL A 40 -18.04 -4.66 6.06
CA VAL A 40 -18.13 -3.37 6.74
C VAL A 40 -17.37 -2.29 5.97
N LYS A 41 -17.86 -1.04 6.02
CA LYS A 41 -17.18 0.12 5.41
C LYS A 41 -16.71 1.06 6.51
N GLU A 42 -15.40 1.08 6.74
CA GLU A 42 -14.76 1.86 7.80
C GLU A 42 -13.64 2.76 7.25
N LYS A 43 -13.19 3.72 8.06
CA LYS A 43 -12.09 4.65 7.70
C LYS A 43 -10.85 4.34 8.53
N GLY A 44 -9.72 4.16 7.85
CA GLY A 44 -8.43 3.87 8.47
C GLY A 44 -8.05 2.40 8.28
N ILE A 45 -6.92 2.16 7.63
CA ILE A 45 -6.35 0.82 7.41
C ILE A 45 -4.91 0.82 7.90
N TYR A 46 -4.48 -0.28 8.51
CA TYR A 46 -3.11 -0.46 8.99
C TYR A 46 -2.64 -1.89 8.68
N ALA A 47 -1.52 -2.01 7.97
CA ALA A 47 -0.94 -3.28 7.54
C ALA A 47 0.58 -3.25 7.75
N PRO A 48 1.08 -3.60 8.95
CA PRO A 48 2.50 -3.62 9.23
C PRO A 48 3.17 -4.86 8.64
N MET A 49 4.39 -4.70 8.12
CA MET A 49 5.19 -5.81 7.62
C MET A 49 6.07 -6.38 8.73
N THR A 50 5.88 -7.65 9.06
CA THR A 50 6.70 -8.40 10.01
C THR A 50 7.82 -9.15 9.29
N HIS A 51 8.83 -9.61 10.03
CA HIS A 51 9.96 -10.34 9.45
C HIS A 51 9.55 -11.63 8.71
N ASN A 52 8.48 -12.29 9.18
CA ASN A 52 7.96 -13.53 8.61
C ASN A 52 6.79 -13.31 7.63
N GLY A 53 6.39 -12.06 7.35
CA GLY A 53 5.30 -11.74 6.43
C GLY A 53 3.90 -12.14 6.91
N ASN A 54 3.77 -12.54 8.18
CA ASN A 54 2.51 -12.93 8.82
C ASN A 54 2.31 -12.17 10.13
N LEU A 55 1.07 -11.94 10.52
CA LEU A 55 0.71 -11.25 11.75
C LEU A 55 -0.46 -11.94 12.45
N VAL A 56 -0.62 -11.64 13.74
CA VAL A 56 -1.81 -12.03 14.50
C VAL A 56 -2.63 -10.77 14.76
N ALA A 57 -3.80 -10.67 14.12
CA ALA A 57 -4.75 -9.58 14.31
C ALA A 57 -6.01 -10.12 15.00
N ASN A 58 -6.41 -9.52 16.13
CA ASN A 58 -7.57 -9.98 16.91
C ASN A 58 -7.55 -11.49 17.20
N LYS A 59 -6.36 -12.03 17.51
CA LYS A 59 -6.09 -13.46 17.74
C LYS A 59 -6.23 -14.35 16.49
N ILE A 60 -6.41 -13.80 15.30
CA ILE A 60 -6.48 -14.57 14.04
C ILE A 60 -5.14 -14.49 13.33
N PHE A 61 -4.63 -15.62 12.85
CA PHE A 61 -3.44 -15.67 12.01
C PHE A 61 -3.77 -15.18 10.59
N ALA A 62 -3.03 -14.17 10.11
CA ALA A 62 -3.26 -13.56 8.80
C ALA A 62 -1.95 -13.18 8.11
N SER A 63 -1.99 -13.08 6.78
CA SER A 63 -0.86 -12.56 6.01
C SER A 63 -0.77 -11.04 6.12
N CYS A 64 0.46 -10.50 6.14
CA CYS A 64 0.69 -9.06 6.01
C CYS A 64 0.41 -8.55 4.58
N PHE A 65 0.38 -9.44 3.59
CA PHE A 65 0.22 -9.07 2.20
C PHE A 65 -1.26 -8.93 1.84
N ASN A 66 -1.66 -7.72 1.49
CA ASN A 66 -2.90 -7.51 0.76
C ASN A 66 -2.56 -7.48 -0.73
N ILE A 67 -2.76 -8.59 -1.44
CA ILE A 67 -2.68 -8.60 -2.90
C ILE A 67 -3.94 -7.95 -3.41
N ILE A 68 -4.00 -6.62 -3.29
CA ILE A 68 -5.02 -5.85 -3.97
C ILE A 68 -4.70 -5.99 -5.46
N ASN A 69 -5.61 -6.57 -6.24
CA ASN A 69 -5.55 -6.54 -7.70
C ASN A 69 -5.81 -5.12 -8.24
N ASN A 70 -5.15 -4.11 -7.68
CA ASN A 70 -5.26 -2.71 -8.05
C ASN A 70 -3.97 -2.26 -8.70
N SER A 71 -3.91 -2.47 -10.01
CA SER A 71 -3.15 -1.63 -10.94
C SER A 71 -3.36 -0.13 -10.64
N ASN A 72 -4.51 0.26 -10.08
CA ASN A 72 -4.89 1.65 -9.80
C ASN A 72 -3.97 2.41 -8.83
N MET A 73 -3.41 1.76 -7.79
CA MET A 73 -2.52 2.45 -6.85
C MET A 73 -1.14 2.70 -7.48
N GLN A 74 -0.67 1.76 -8.30
CA GLN A 74 0.55 1.92 -9.08
C GLN A 74 0.34 2.93 -10.22
N LEU A 75 -0.85 2.94 -10.84
CA LEU A 75 -1.24 3.87 -11.89
C LEU A 75 -1.27 5.31 -11.37
N SER A 76 -1.90 5.59 -10.22
CA SER A 76 -1.96 6.94 -9.68
C SER A 76 -0.57 7.48 -9.31
N LEU A 77 0.31 6.66 -8.74
CA LEU A 77 1.71 7.02 -8.49
C LEU A 77 2.46 7.29 -9.82
N SER A 78 2.26 6.43 -10.82
CA SER A 78 2.92 6.56 -12.12
C SER A 78 2.45 7.78 -12.93
N GLN A 79 1.18 8.15 -12.84
CA GLN A 79 0.61 9.33 -13.50
C GLN A 79 1.20 10.61 -12.90
N ASN A 80 1.18 10.72 -11.56
CA ASN A 80 1.77 11.86 -10.87
C ASN A 80 3.28 12.01 -11.14
N LEU A 81 4.02 10.89 -11.20
CA LEU A 81 5.45 10.91 -11.56
C LEU A 81 5.70 11.33 -13.02
N ARG A 82 4.83 10.90 -13.96
CA ARG A 82 4.90 11.32 -15.36
C ARG A 82 4.63 12.81 -15.51
N ASP A 83 3.63 13.35 -14.82
CA ASP A 83 3.29 14.77 -14.89
C ASP A 83 4.42 15.64 -14.31
N PHE A 84 5.01 15.20 -13.19
CA PHE A 84 6.20 15.84 -12.64
C PHE A 84 7.39 15.80 -13.61
N ALA A 85 7.70 14.63 -14.17
CA ALA A 85 8.79 14.48 -15.12
C ALA A 85 8.58 15.39 -16.35
N ASN A 86 7.39 15.41 -16.93
CA ASN A 86 7.06 16.27 -18.07
C ASN A 86 7.23 17.76 -17.72
N SER A 87 6.85 18.18 -16.52
CA SER A 87 7.04 19.57 -16.07
C SER A 87 8.53 19.93 -15.87
N ALA A 88 9.33 19.00 -15.38
CA ALA A 88 10.78 19.18 -15.20
C ALA A 88 11.50 19.17 -16.55
N TRP A 89 11.16 18.25 -17.45
CA TRP A 89 11.66 18.19 -18.83
C TRP A 89 11.27 19.45 -19.62
N ALA A 90 10.04 19.92 -19.51
CA ALA A 90 9.60 21.17 -20.13
C ALA A 90 10.44 22.37 -19.63
N LYS A 91 10.67 22.48 -18.31
CA LYS A 91 11.51 23.55 -17.73
C LYS A 91 12.98 23.47 -18.12
N LEU A 92 13.50 22.27 -18.40
CA LEU A 92 14.90 22.06 -18.75
C LEU A 92 15.21 22.25 -20.24
N TRP A 93 14.24 21.97 -21.12
CA TRP A 93 14.46 21.93 -22.56
C TRP A 93 13.64 22.94 -23.36
N MET A 94 12.62 23.57 -22.78
CA MET A 94 11.81 24.61 -23.45
C MET A 94 12.00 25.96 -22.76
N ASN A 95 12.86 26.79 -23.35
CA ASN A 95 12.97 28.20 -23.03
C ASN A 95 11.91 28.98 -23.82
N GLU A 96 10.72 29.20 -23.25
CA GLU A 96 9.99 30.47 -23.40
C GLU A 96 8.74 30.56 -22.50
N SER A 97 8.76 31.60 -21.65
CA SER A 97 7.63 32.45 -21.22
C SER A 97 6.20 31.96 -21.47
N SER A 98 5.57 31.39 -20.44
CA SER A 98 4.27 31.90 -19.96
C SER A 98 3.98 31.33 -18.56
N ASN A 99 3.57 32.24 -17.69
CA ASN A 99 3.17 31.96 -16.32
C ASN A 99 1.87 31.17 -16.32
N ASP A 100 1.94 29.85 -16.11
CA ASP A 100 0.93 29.17 -15.31
C ASP A 100 1.57 27.91 -14.72
N VAL A 101 2.14 28.05 -13.53
CA VAL A 101 2.54 26.89 -12.73
C VAL A 101 1.23 26.35 -12.17
N THR A 102 0.64 25.38 -12.87
CA THR A 102 -0.41 24.55 -12.28
C THR A 102 0.14 24.00 -10.97
N GLU A 103 -0.49 24.37 -9.86
CA GLU A 103 -0.18 23.81 -8.54
C GLU A 103 -0.43 22.31 -8.60
N ILE A 104 0.63 21.53 -8.81
CA ILE A 104 0.55 20.08 -8.76
C ILE A 104 0.45 19.73 -7.27
N GLU A 105 -0.72 19.32 -6.80
CA GLU A 105 -0.90 18.80 -5.45
C GLU A 105 -0.24 17.40 -5.36
N LEU A 106 1.04 17.37 -4.99
CA LEU A 106 1.74 16.12 -4.76
C LEU A 106 1.26 15.44 -3.47
N ILE A 107 1.24 14.10 -3.48
CA ILE A 107 1.02 13.29 -2.29
C ILE A 107 2.09 13.65 -1.23
N PRO A 108 1.72 13.76 0.07
CA PRO A 108 2.68 14.03 1.14
C PRO A 108 3.83 13.01 1.13
N GLY A 109 5.06 13.49 0.95
CA GLY A 109 6.28 12.66 0.85
C GLY A 109 7.08 12.85 -0.44
N LEU A 110 6.43 13.17 -1.56
CA LEU A 110 7.14 13.52 -2.79
C LEU A 110 7.85 14.89 -2.73
N GLN A 111 7.51 15.72 -1.73
CA GLN A 111 8.19 17.00 -1.49
C GLN A 111 9.71 16.84 -1.32
N ILE A 112 10.16 15.76 -0.68
CA ILE A 112 11.59 15.46 -0.48
C ILE A 112 12.29 15.24 -1.82
N LEU A 113 11.64 14.53 -2.74
CA LEU A 113 12.17 14.30 -4.09
C LEU A 113 12.21 15.60 -4.89
N VAL A 114 11.21 16.47 -4.73
CA VAL A 114 11.19 17.80 -5.35
C VAL A 114 12.35 18.66 -4.86
N ASP A 115 12.59 18.68 -3.55
CA ASP A 115 13.65 19.49 -2.95
C ASP A 115 15.05 18.97 -3.32
N LEU A 116 15.21 17.64 -3.42
CA LEU A 116 16.43 17.02 -3.92
C LEU A 116 16.66 17.30 -5.40
N LEU A 117 15.60 17.31 -6.21
CA LEU A 117 15.69 17.64 -7.64
C LEU A 117 16.08 19.11 -7.84
N LYS A 118 15.52 20.03 -7.04
CA LYS A 118 15.91 21.45 -7.03
C LYS A 118 17.39 21.66 -6.65
N LEU A 119 17.96 20.77 -5.85
CA LEU A 119 19.37 20.84 -5.45
C LEU A 119 20.33 20.42 -6.58
N ILE A 120 19.90 19.48 -7.43
CA ILE A 120 20.71 18.91 -8.52
C ILE A 120 20.53 19.71 -9.82
N LEU A 121 19.36 20.31 -10.03
CA LEU A 121 19.08 21.07 -11.24
C LEU A 121 19.77 22.45 -11.20
N PRO A 122 20.57 22.79 -12.23
CA PRO A 122 21.13 24.13 -12.33
C PRO A 122 20.00 25.10 -12.66
N TYR A 123 19.52 25.83 -11.66
CA TYR A 123 18.71 27.02 -11.91
C TYR A 123 19.65 28.09 -12.47
N LYS A 124 19.32 28.63 -13.65
CA LYS A 124 20.05 29.77 -14.20
C LYS A 124 19.69 31.00 -13.34
N MET A 125 20.70 31.64 -12.76
CA MET A 125 20.59 33.02 -12.26
C MET A 125 20.28 33.98 -13.40
#